data_AF-A0A085Z692-F1
#
_entry.id   AF-A0A085Z692-F1
#
_cell.length_a   1.000
_cell.length_b   1.000
_cell.length_c   1.000
_cell.angle_alpha   90.00
_cell.angle_beta   90.00
_cell.angle_gamma   90.00
#
_symmetry.space_group_name_H-M   'P 1'
#
loop_
_entity.id
_entity.type
_entity.pdbx_description
1 polymer ?
#
loop_
_entity_poly.entity_id
_entity_poly.type
_entity_poly.pdbx_seq_one_letter_code
_entity_poly.pdbx_strand_id
1 'polypeptide(L)'
;MNMKIVNTLFFLCLFTYTYCFSQNHLERIELVHSNSIIIGNTIRITIQPIKKIKNSKMRVAVESKNEYYNRKLSRREYETIKDAVLKIDSKVLYPLSDNAKDTLVTTCLDGDGTSITIFRNNKKENYFAYCFSKMDKYNHKKYFYHAAKLIYQAGRVKIEELDD
;
A
#
# COMPACT_ATOMS: atom_id res chain seq x y z
N MET A 1 14.27 23.72 -39.82
CA MET A 1 13.41 22.72 -39.14
C MET A 1 11.96 23.08 -39.44
N ASN A 2 11.17 22.15 -39.98
CA ASN A 2 9.86 22.46 -40.55
C ASN A 2 8.84 22.74 -39.42
N MET A 3 8.17 23.90 -39.43
CA MET A 3 7.31 24.35 -38.33
C MET A 3 6.15 23.37 -38.02
N LYS A 4 5.72 22.61 -39.04
CA LYS A 4 4.76 21.50 -38.88
C LYS A 4 5.32 20.34 -38.06
N ILE A 5 6.59 19.97 -38.25
CA ILE A 5 7.25 18.87 -37.50
C ILE A 5 7.40 19.26 -36.01
N VAL A 6 7.73 20.53 -35.74
CA VAL A 6 7.86 21.06 -34.37
C VAL A 6 6.50 21.04 -33.65
N ASN A 7 5.43 21.47 -34.33
CA ASN A 7 4.09 21.43 -33.75
C ASN A 7 3.60 19.99 -33.51
N THR A 8 3.86 19.05 -34.43
CA THR A 8 3.48 17.64 -34.24
C THR A 8 4.22 17.01 -33.06
N LEU A 9 5.53 17.28 -32.90
CA LEU A 9 6.32 16.81 -31.75
C LEU A 9 5.81 17.39 -30.43
N PHE A 10 5.44 18.68 -30.42
CA PHE A 10 4.91 19.34 -29.22
C PHE A 10 3.56 18.74 -28.78
N PHE A 11 2.66 18.45 -29.73
CA PHE A 11 1.40 17.76 -29.44
C PHE A 11 1.60 16.33 -28.94
N LEU A 12 2.59 15.59 -29.48
CA LEU A 12 2.90 14.24 -29.02
C LEU A 12 3.45 14.23 -27.58
N CYS A 13 4.31 15.19 -27.24
CA CYS A 13 4.81 15.38 -25.87
C CYS A 13 3.71 15.76 -24.89
N LEU A 14 2.73 16.59 -25.30
CA LEU A 14 1.59 16.91 -24.45
C LEU A 14 0.72 15.68 -24.19
N PHE A 15 0.41 14.89 -25.22
CA PHE A 15 -0.40 13.68 -25.07
C PHE A 15 0.25 12.63 -24.16
N THR A 16 1.56 12.41 -24.27
CA THR A 16 2.28 11.47 -23.39
C THR A 16 2.33 11.95 -21.95
N TYR A 17 2.47 13.27 -21.72
CA TYR A 17 2.47 13.83 -20.37
C TYR A 17 1.12 13.64 -19.66
N THR A 18 0.01 13.93 -20.32
CA THR A 18 -1.33 13.76 -19.75
C THR A 18 -1.66 12.27 -19.49
N TYR A 19 -1.23 11.38 -20.39
CA TYR A 19 -1.45 9.94 -20.25
C TYR A 19 -0.67 9.35 -19.06
N CYS A 20 0.59 9.75 -18.88
CA CYS A 20 1.41 9.32 -17.74
C CYS A 20 0.85 9.78 -16.38
N PHE A 21 0.25 10.98 -16.30
CA PHE A 21 -0.33 11.48 -15.06
C PHE A 21 -1.64 10.78 -14.67
N SER A 22 -2.45 10.39 -15.65
CA SER A 22 -3.71 9.68 -15.37
C SER A 22 -3.50 8.30 -14.76
N GLN A 23 -2.35 7.66 -14.97
CA GLN A 23 -2.11 6.29 -14.50
C GLN A 23 -1.74 6.19 -13.01
N ASN A 24 -1.42 7.28 -12.33
CA ASN A 24 -0.96 7.25 -10.92
C ASN A 24 -2.05 7.58 -9.90
N HIS A 25 -3.31 7.69 -10.32
CA HIS A 25 -4.42 7.94 -9.41
C HIS A 25 -4.86 6.65 -8.71
N LEU A 26 -4.68 6.57 -7.38
CA LEU A 26 -5.23 5.47 -6.59
C LEU A 26 -6.62 5.83 -6.06
N GLU A 27 -7.59 4.97 -6.34
CA GLU A 27 -8.96 5.10 -5.87
C GLU A 27 -9.07 4.77 -4.38
N ARG A 28 -8.30 3.78 -3.92
CA ARG A 28 -8.26 3.32 -2.53
C ARG A 28 -6.96 2.57 -2.24
N ILE A 29 -6.48 2.69 -1.01
CA ILE A 29 -5.43 1.85 -0.42
C ILE A 29 -6.05 1.14 0.78
N GLU A 30 -5.82 -0.15 0.94
CA GLU A 30 -6.30 -0.93 2.07
C GLU A 30 -5.14 -1.74 2.65
N LEU A 31 -4.92 -1.64 3.95
CA LEU A 31 -4.04 -2.53 4.68
C LEU A 31 -4.90 -3.44 5.54
N VAL A 32 -4.60 -4.73 5.52
CA VAL A 32 -5.18 -5.72 6.43
C VAL A 32 -4.04 -6.46 7.11
N HIS A 33 -4.02 -6.43 8.43
CA HIS A 33 -3.12 -7.22 9.25
C HIS A 33 -3.93 -8.19 10.10
N SER A 34 -3.45 -9.42 10.21
CA SER A 34 -4.04 -10.46 11.05
C SER A 34 -2.96 -11.09 11.90
N ASN A 35 -3.22 -11.20 13.20
CA ASN A 35 -2.39 -11.97 14.12
C ASN A 35 -3.14 -13.26 14.49
N SER A 36 -2.54 -14.43 14.28
CA SER A 36 -3.22 -15.72 14.50
C SER A 36 -3.16 -16.23 15.93
N ILE A 37 -2.30 -15.67 16.78
CA ILE A 37 -2.28 -15.98 18.22
C ILE A 37 -3.60 -15.54 18.85
N ILE A 38 -4.17 -14.43 18.37
CA ILE A 38 -5.41 -13.86 18.88
C ILE A 38 -6.52 -14.04 17.83
N ILE A 39 -7.40 -15.04 18.05
CA ILE A 39 -8.54 -15.30 17.16
C ILE A 39 -9.38 -14.03 16.96
N GLY A 40 -9.52 -13.62 15.69
CA GLY A 40 -10.29 -12.45 15.27
C GLY A 40 -9.59 -11.10 15.48
N ASN A 41 -8.28 -11.09 15.79
CA ASN A 41 -7.51 -9.86 15.84
C ASN A 41 -7.03 -9.46 14.44
N THR A 42 -7.99 -8.93 13.66
CA THR A 42 -7.72 -8.34 12.35
C THR A 42 -7.85 -6.83 12.47
N ILE A 43 -6.85 -6.11 11.98
CA ILE A 43 -6.89 -4.67 11.81
C ILE A 43 -6.97 -4.37 10.32
N ARG A 44 -7.95 -3.57 9.95
CA ARG A 44 -8.13 -3.05 8.59
C ARG A 44 -8.02 -1.53 8.60
N ILE A 45 -7.13 -1.00 7.79
CA ILE A 45 -6.93 0.43 7.59
C ILE A 45 -7.23 0.76 6.13
N THR A 46 -8.25 1.59 5.87
CA THR A 46 -8.67 1.98 4.52
C THR A 46 -8.43 3.48 4.29
N ILE A 47 -7.73 3.83 3.22
CA ILE A 47 -7.47 5.20 2.80
C ILE A 47 -8.16 5.46 1.46
N GLN A 48 -9.04 6.46 1.39
CA GLN A 48 -9.79 6.78 0.17
C GLN A 48 -10.18 8.26 0.07
N PRO A 49 -10.44 8.79 -1.15
CA PRO A 49 -10.89 10.17 -1.33
C PRO A 49 -12.23 10.45 -0.66
N ILE A 50 -12.40 11.67 -0.14
CA ILE A 50 -13.70 12.16 0.31
C ILE A 50 -14.42 12.80 -0.88
N LYS A 51 -15.37 12.07 -1.48
CA LYS A 51 -16.09 12.46 -2.72
C LYS A 51 -16.75 13.86 -2.72
N LYS A 52 -16.98 14.47 -1.55
CA LYS A 52 -17.73 15.73 -1.39
C LYS A 52 -16.88 16.98 -1.12
N ILE A 53 -15.54 16.90 -1.06
CA ILE A 53 -14.69 18.04 -0.66
C ILE A 53 -13.80 18.48 -1.82
N LYS A 54 -13.97 19.76 -2.24
CA LYS A 54 -13.18 20.44 -3.29
C LYS A 54 -11.66 20.43 -3.04
N ASN A 55 -11.26 20.34 -1.77
CA ASN A 55 -9.88 20.19 -1.32
C ASN A 55 -9.63 18.71 -0.99
N SER A 56 -8.91 18.02 -1.87
CA SER A 56 -8.53 16.59 -1.92
C SER A 56 -8.07 15.97 -0.59
N LYS A 57 -8.94 15.95 0.42
CA LYS A 57 -8.72 15.31 1.71
C LYS A 57 -9.09 13.85 1.59
N MET A 58 -8.28 13.02 2.22
CA MET A 58 -8.51 11.58 2.27
C MET A 58 -9.16 11.23 3.60
N ARG A 59 -10.00 10.20 3.58
CA ARG A 59 -10.51 9.54 4.78
C ARG A 59 -9.60 8.35 5.06
N VAL A 60 -9.19 8.22 6.31
CA VAL A 60 -8.61 6.99 6.86
C VAL A 60 -9.67 6.39 7.76
N ALA A 61 -10.10 5.16 7.46
CA ALA A 61 -10.99 4.36 8.29
C ALA A 61 -10.17 3.24 8.93
N VAL A 62 -10.32 3.05 10.24
CA VAL A 62 -9.70 1.96 10.99
C VAL A 62 -10.82 1.09 11.54
N GLU A 63 -10.71 -0.21 11.32
CA GLU A 63 -11.62 -1.23 11.78
C GLU A 63 -10.80 -2.35 12.42
N SER A 64 -11.03 -2.59 13.71
CA SER A 64 -10.52 -3.73 14.46
C SER A 64 -11.64 -4.33 15.28
N LYS A 65 -11.37 -5.43 15.99
CA LYS A 65 -12.34 -6.07 16.89
C LYS A 65 -12.92 -5.09 17.93
N ASN A 66 -12.10 -4.16 18.41
CA ASN A 66 -12.44 -3.29 19.55
C ASN A 66 -12.71 -1.84 19.13
N GLU A 67 -12.26 -1.43 17.95
CA GLU A 67 -12.29 -0.04 17.54
C GLU A 67 -12.79 0.14 16.11
N TYR A 68 -13.68 1.11 15.92
CA TYR A 68 -14.06 1.61 14.62
C TYR A 68 -14.04 3.13 14.64
N TYR A 69 -13.17 3.73 13.83
CA TYR A 69 -13.12 5.19 13.72
C TYR A 69 -12.67 5.65 12.34
N ASN A 70 -12.99 6.92 12.08
CA ASN A 70 -12.61 7.60 10.86
C ASN A 70 -11.88 8.90 11.20
N ARG A 71 -10.83 9.21 10.46
CA ARG A 71 -10.17 10.52 10.51
C ARG A 71 -9.89 11.07 9.13
N LYS A 72 -9.64 12.37 9.08
CA LYS A 72 -9.17 13.06 7.88
C LYS A 72 -7.64 12.97 7.83
N LEU A 73 -7.13 12.73 6.62
CA LEU A 73 -5.72 12.70 6.30
C LEU A 73 -5.44 13.86 5.32
N SER A 74 -4.35 14.58 5.56
CA SER A 74 -3.95 15.66 4.67
C SER A 74 -3.52 15.11 3.31
N ARG A 75 -3.56 15.96 2.28
CA ARG A 75 -3.07 15.59 0.95
C ARG A 75 -1.60 15.18 1.01
N ARG A 76 -0.75 15.92 1.74
CA ARG A 76 0.69 15.63 1.84
C ARG A 76 0.98 14.27 2.47
N GLU A 77 0.28 13.94 3.55
CA GLU A 77 0.39 12.61 4.17
C GLU A 77 -0.05 11.52 3.19
N TYR A 78 -1.15 11.74 2.48
CA TYR A 78 -1.61 10.78 1.46
C TYR A 78 -0.61 10.59 0.32
N GLU A 79 -0.08 11.66 -0.27
CA GLU A 79 0.92 11.55 -1.34
C GLU A 79 2.16 10.77 -0.86
N THR A 80 2.58 11.00 0.38
CA THR A 80 3.70 10.24 0.99
C THR A 80 3.40 8.74 1.05
N ILE A 81 2.19 8.35 1.48
CA ILE A 81 1.76 6.95 1.54
C ILE A 81 1.64 6.37 0.13
N LYS A 82 1.01 7.11 -0.79
CA LYS A 82 0.83 6.71 -2.19
C LYS A 82 2.18 6.39 -2.82
N ASP A 83 3.15 7.29 -2.70
CA ASP A 83 4.49 7.11 -3.25
C ASP A 83 5.24 5.94 -2.61
N ALA A 84 5.02 5.67 -1.31
CA ALA A 84 5.60 4.51 -0.65
C ALA A 84 5.01 3.19 -1.15
N VAL A 85 3.68 3.11 -1.31
CA VAL A 85 3.00 1.92 -1.82
C VAL A 85 3.36 1.64 -3.27
N LEU A 86 3.52 2.68 -4.10
CA LEU A 86 3.94 2.54 -5.50
C LEU A 86 5.39 2.02 -5.67
N LYS A 87 6.21 2.06 -4.62
CA LYS A 87 7.58 1.52 -4.62
C LYS A 87 7.63 0.05 -4.23
N ILE A 88 6.52 -0.55 -3.81
CA ILE A 88 6.47 -1.97 -3.48
C ILE A 88 6.67 -2.77 -4.76
N ASP A 89 7.75 -3.55 -4.81
CA ASP A 89 7.98 -4.46 -5.92
C ASP A 89 7.22 -5.77 -5.69
N SER A 90 6.24 -6.02 -6.55
CA SER A 90 5.45 -7.27 -6.55
C SER A 90 6.30 -8.54 -6.65
N LYS A 91 7.50 -8.48 -7.27
CA LYS A 91 8.37 -9.65 -7.47
C LYS A 91 9.12 -10.07 -6.21
N VAL A 92 9.12 -9.20 -5.20
CA VAL A 92 9.94 -9.34 -4.00
C VAL A 92 9.14 -9.85 -2.80
N LEU A 93 7.82 -9.86 -2.91
CA LEU A 93 6.91 -10.43 -1.94
C LEU A 93 6.56 -11.83 -2.42
N TYR A 94 7.04 -12.85 -1.71
CA TYR A 94 6.96 -14.29 -2.07
C TYR A 94 6.08 -14.66 -3.27
N PRO A 95 6.64 -15.27 -4.34
CA PRO A 95 5.97 -16.38 -4.98
C PRO A 95 5.77 -17.48 -3.92
N LEU A 96 4.55 -18.01 -3.77
CA LEU A 96 4.34 -19.30 -3.12
C LEU A 96 5.32 -20.29 -3.76
N SER A 97 6.16 -20.94 -2.96
CA SER A 97 7.37 -21.65 -3.42
C SER A 97 7.15 -22.50 -4.67
N ASP A 98 7.92 -22.25 -5.74
CA ASP A 98 7.90 -23.08 -6.95
C ASP A 98 8.59 -24.44 -6.78
N ASN A 99 9.17 -24.75 -5.61
CA ASN A 99 9.76 -26.07 -5.36
C ASN A 99 9.55 -26.48 -3.90
N ALA A 100 8.45 -27.18 -3.69
CA ALA A 100 8.24 -28.04 -2.53
C ALA A 100 9.42 -29.02 -2.39
N LYS A 101 10.32 -28.76 -1.46
CA LYS A 101 11.13 -29.76 -0.75
C LYS A 101 11.96 -29.08 0.34
N ASP A 102 11.55 -29.35 1.57
CA ASP A 102 12.35 -29.38 2.79
C ASP A 102 13.37 -28.26 2.95
N THR A 103 12.87 -27.09 3.29
CA THR A 103 13.59 -26.22 4.20
C THR A 103 12.62 -25.90 5.32
N LEU A 104 12.90 -26.39 6.53
CA LEU A 104 12.31 -25.86 7.75
C LEU A 104 12.69 -24.37 7.82
N VAL A 105 11.89 -23.52 7.17
CA VAL A 105 11.91 -22.08 7.39
C VAL A 105 11.35 -21.91 8.79
N THR A 106 12.27 -21.94 9.75
CA THR A 106 11.98 -21.77 11.15
C THR A 106 11.40 -20.36 11.36
N THR A 107 10.38 -20.32 12.23
CA THR A 107 9.85 -19.18 12.99
C THR A 107 8.96 -18.15 12.28
N CYS A 108 7.77 -18.57 11.85
CA CYS A 108 6.54 -17.90 12.27
C CYS A 108 5.60 -18.96 12.80
N LEU A 109 5.63 -19.17 14.11
CA LEU A 109 4.70 -20.07 14.79
C LEU A 109 3.29 -19.46 14.83
N ASP A 110 3.20 -18.15 14.57
CA ASP A 110 2.09 -17.30 14.96
C ASP A 110 1.17 -16.95 13.78
N GLY A 111 1.49 -17.41 12.57
CA GLY A 111 0.70 -17.30 11.34
C GLY A 111 0.35 -15.87 10.90
N ASP A 112 1.06 -14.87 11.44
CA ASP A 112 0.81 -13.46 11.20
C ASP A 112 0.97 -13.09 9.71
N GLY A 113 0.10 -12.18 9.26
CA GLY A 113 0.05 -11.80 7.85
C GLY A 113 -0.38 -10.36 7.68
N THR A 114 0.40 -9.61 6.91
CA THR A 114 0.04 -8.26 6.48
C THR A 114 -0.16 -8.23 4.98
N SER A 115 -1.25 -7.64 4.54
CA SER A 115 -1.52 -7.37 3.13
C SER A 115 -1.77 -5.89 2.89
N ILE A 116 -1.29 -5.40 1.75
CA ILE A 116 -1.61 -4.08 1.23
C ILE A 116 -2.27 -4.28 -0.13
N THR A 117 -3.46 -3.72 -0.29
CA THR A 117 -4.21 -3.72 -1.53
C THR A 117 -4.29 -2.30 -2.08
N ILE A 118 -4.03 -2.14 -3.37
CA ILE A 118 -4.33 -0.90 -4.10
C ILE A 118 -5.44 -1.11 -5.12
N PHE A 119 -6.29 -0.09 -5.23
CA PHE A 119 -7.37 -0.03 -6.22
C PHE A 119 -7.07 1.11 -7.20
N ARG A 120 -7.01 0.78 -8.49
CA ARG A 120 -6.68 1.72 -9.56
C ARG A 120 -7.32 1.28 -10.87
N ASN A 121 -8.04 2.18 -11.54
CA ASN A 121 -8.61 1.93 -12.86
C ASN A 121 -9.44 0.63 -12.90
N ASN A 122 -10.27 0.41 -11.87
CA ASN A 122 -11.04 -0.84 -11.67
C ASN A 122 -10.19 -2.12 -11.51
N LYS A 123 -8.87 -2.03 -11.32
CA LYS A 123 -7.98 -3.15 -11.01
C LYS A 123 -7.63 -3.17 -9.53
N LYS A 124 -7.37 -4.36 -9.03
CA LYS A 124 -6.89 -4.64 -7.67
C LYS A 124 -5.50 -5.24 -7.76
N GLU A 125 -4.53 -4.65 -7.09
CA GLU A 125 -3.19 -5.24 -6.91
C GLU A 125 -3.00 -5.52 -5.42
N ASN A 126 -2.60 -6.75 -5.08
CA ASN A 126 -2.41 -7.20 -3.70
C ASN A 126 -0.95 -7.52 -3.47
N TYR A 127 -0.43 -7.02 -2.36
CA TYR A 127 0.91 -7.26 -1.85
C TYR A 127 0.77 -7.97 -0.52
N PHE A 128 1.48 -9.08 -0.31
CA PHE A 128 1.36 -9.88 0.90
C PHE A 128 2.73 -10.15 1.52
N ALA A 129 2.85 -9.98 2.83
CA ALA A 129 4.02 -10.37 3.60
C ALA A 129 3.59 -11.20 4.82
N TYR A 130 4.09 -12.44 4.87
CA TYR A 130 4.14 -13.25 6.09
C TYR A 130 5.31 -12.80 6.96
N CYS A 131 5.22 -13.04 8.27
CA CYS A 131 6.34 -12.84 9.20
C CYS A 131 6.88 -11.42 9.16
N PHE A 132 5.98 -10.46 9.33
CA PHE A 132 6.32 -9.07 9.09
C PHE A 132 6.96 -8.48 10.36
N SER A 133 8.22 -8.06 10.28
CA SER A 133 8.98 -7.64 11.48
C SER A 133 9.77 -6.35 11.27
N LYS A 134 10.26 -5.75 12.37
CA LYS A 134 11.17 -4.58 12.33
C LYS A 134 12.42 -4.79 11.48
N MET A 135 12.88 -6.03 11.32
CA MET A 135 14.08 -6.32 10.53
C MET A 135 13.83 -6.18 9.02
N ASP A 136 12.58 -6.23 8.58
CA ASP A 136 12.21 -6.08 7.18
C ASP A 136 12.56 -4.71 6.60
N LYS A 137 12.79 -3.71 7.45
CA LYS A 137 13.32 -2.39 7.01
C LYS A 137 14.70 -2.46 6.35
N TYR A 138 15.44 -3.55 6.51
CA TYR A 138 16.79 -3.73 5.96
C TYR A 138 16.89 -4.77 4.85
N ASN A 139 15.81 -5.48 4.53
CA ASN A 139 15.85 -6.57 3.56
C ASN A 139 15.03 -6.26 2.30
N HIS A 140 14.74 -7.30 1.53
CA HIS A 140 13.99 -7.21 0.29
C HIS A 140 12.55 -6.68 0.50
N LYS A 141 11.94 -6.86 1.67
CA LYS A 141 10.62 -6.34 2.05
C LYS A 141 10.63 -4.87 2.50
N LYS A 142 11.76 -4.16 2.47
CA LYS A 142 11.89 -2.78 3.02
C LYS A 142 10.84 -1.77 2.53
N TYR A 143 10.44 -1.85 1.27
CA TYR A 143 9.43 -0.93 0.71
C TYR A 143 8.03 -1.28 1.20
N PHE A 144 7.71 -2.57 1.29
CA PHE A 144 6.49 -3.02 1.94
C PHE A 144 6.47 -2.58 3.41
N TYR A 145 7.59 -2.73 4.11
CA TYR A 145 7.72 -2.31 5.50
C TYR A 145 7.47 -0.82 5.68
N HIS A 146 8.11 -0.01 4.85
CA HIS A 146 7.96 1.42 4.87
C HIS A 146 6.51 1.84 4.59
N ALA A 147 5.86 1.24 3.59
CA ALA A 147 4.47 1.53 3.25
C ALA A 147 3.50 1.14 4.39
N ALA A 148 3.64 -0.07 4.95
CA ALA A 148 2.83 -0.53 6.07
C ALA A 148 2.95 0.42 7.26
N LYS A 149 4.18 0.78 7.64
CA LYS A 149 4.46 1.73 8.73
C LYS A 149 3.73 3.06 8.53
N LEU A 150 3.80 3.65 7.33
CA LEU A 150 3.13 4.91 7.03
C LEU A 150 1.61 4.79 7.10
N ILE A 151 1.03 3.66 6.67
CA ILE A 151 -0.41 3.41 6.75
C ILE A 151 -0.87 3.28 8.21
N TYR A 152 -0.12 2.55 9.05
CA TYR A 152 -0.39 2.46 10.50
C TYR A 152 -0.34 3.83 11.18
N GLN A 153 0.69 4.63 10.88
CA GLN A 153 0.81 5.99 11.39
C GLN A 153 -0.35 6.88 10.95
N ALA A 154 -0.81 6.75 9.71
CA ALA A 154 -1.98 7.45 9.20
C ALA A 154 -3.27 7.03 9.91
N GLY A 155 -3.37 5.74 10.24
CA GLY A 155 -4.40 5.15 11.09
C GLY A 155 -4.35 5.66 12.52
N ARG A 156 -3.18 6.05 13.04
CA ARG A 156 -2.89 6.20 14.49
C ARG A 156 -2.99 4.88 15.26
N VAL A 157 -2.74 3.79 14.56
CA VAL A 157 -2.60 2.47 15.13
C VAL A 157 -1.16 2.30 15.59
N LYS A 158 -0.95 1.73 16.79
CA LYS A 158 0.40 1.51 17.30
C LYS A 158 1.11 0.49 16.42
N ILE A 159 2.35 0.80 16.02
CA ILE A 159 3.19 -0.11 15.20
C ILE A 159 3.54 -1.40 15.97
N GLU A 160 3.39 -1.40 17.30
CA GLU A 160 3.46 -2.62 18.11
C GLU A 160 2.46 -3.69 17.64
N GLU A 161 1.38 -3.34 16.95
CA GLU A 161 0.47 -4.31 16.31
C GLU A 161 0.98 -4.85 14.95
N LEU A 162 2.07 -4.31 14.42
CA LEU A 162 2.84 -4.88 13.30
C LEU A 162 4.02 -5.72 13.76
N ASP A 163 4.39 -5.60 15.03
CA ASP A 163 5.64 -6.11 15.58
C ASP A 163 5.32 -7.27 16.54
N ASP A 164 5.24 -8.50 16.02
CA ASP A 164 5.48 -9.69 16.87
C ASP A 164 7.00 -9.85 17.12
#